data_AF-E8WU78-F1
#
_entry.id   AF-E8WU78-F1
#
_cell.length_a   1.000
_cell.length_b   1.000
_cell.length_c   1.000
_cell.angle_alpha   90.00
_cell.angle_beta   90.00
_cell.angle_gamma   90.00
#
_symmetry.space_group_name_H-M   'P 1'
#
loop_
_entity.id
_entity.type
_entity.pdbx_description
1 polymer ?
#
loop_
_entity_poly.entity_id
_entity_poly.type
_entity_poly.pdbx_seq_one_letter_code
_entity_poly.pdbx_strand_id
1 'polypeptide(L)'
;MNMLTISCPSCGFSREIPAERVPEGERKVTCPRCKAAFQFRKPAVGAVETQEPLPPSQPPQPQAQPQPEPQPQPRPQPQPQPRPQGTAWRARPSRTELPDIAELFKESWQLFQRRFSTLIGLFLLSVVGFVAPVAIAVALGALLGMAAGKGAVVAVGALGAVGSVYAGLRFFSAFLHAVADERLCLKDALARGKGMVWPLLWVGLLSGFIICGGFMLLVVPGIIFTVWFCLAQFVLVGEDSRGMGALLKSREYVRGQWFNVALRLLLVWAASLLIGAIPVAGMILGIVFLPYVTIFHYLIYRDLRVIKGEVAYDCGISDRVKWPALALLGYLILPVLLVSVLGVSLLAPLGQLTSIKGGTLIPAVPALQADSAPQADSGAEGYRVITFPEKAAPAPEAPAAPPGLPVSTGTPVPQGGEGEEPADLSIFIYAVNYTGSVKANGTVIRELEGKPDMQYNYNMGGRSLRYGANQIEVDFAELPSHQQSLLGVHMKVSRYRPGQESEVLGEWRFEEKGRGTRTFNLDIPK
;
A
#
# COMPACT_ATOMS: atom_id res chain seq x y z
N MET A 1 28.06 -2.54 -49.28
CA MET A 1 26.86 -2.63 -48.42
C MET A 1 26.89 -1.43 -47.51
N ASN A 2 25.93 -0.51 -47.61
CA ASN A 2 25.95 0.70 -46.80
C ASN A 2 25.60 0.31 -45.35
N MET A 3 26.55 0.39 -44.43
CA MET A 3 26.36 -0.01 -43.02
C MET A 3 25.93 1.22 -42.22
N LEU A 4 24.92 1.07 -41.39
CA LEU A 4 24.37 2.15 -40.58
C LEU A 4 24.54 1.85 -39.11
N THR A 5 25.18 2.77 -38.38
CA THR A 5 25.41 2.63 -36.94
C THR A 5 24.23 3.22 -36.17
N ILE A 6 23.52 2.38 -35.42
CA ILE A 6 22.44 2.81 -34.52
C ILE A 6 22.96 2.79 -33.09
N SER A 7 22.87 3.93 -32.39
CA SER A 7 23.32 4.11 -31.02
C SER A 7 22.16 4.34 -30.06
N CYS A 8 22.16 3.63 -28.93
CA CYS A 8 21.16 3.78 -27.88
C CYS A 8 21.45 5.03 -27.03
N PRO A 9 20.50 5.98 -26.90
CA PRO A 9 20.70 7.19 -26.10
C PRO A 9 20.74 6.93 -24.59
N SER A 10 20.20 5.80 -24.12
CA SER A 10 20.12 5.50 -22.68
C SER A 10 21.35 4.81 -22.10
N CYS A 11 22.08 4.02 -22.89
CA CYS A 11 23.25 3.27 -22.40
C CYS A 11 24.49 3.35 -23.31
N GLY A 12 24.43 4.10 -24.41
CA GLY A 12 25.53 4.27 -25.36
C GLY A 12 25.85 3.05 -26.21
N PHE A 13 25.06 1.97 -26.15
CA PHE A 13 25.28 0.78 -26.96
C PHE A 13 25.05 1.08 -28.45
N SER A 14 26.07 0.84 -29.29
CA SER A 14 26.01 1.01 -30.74
C SER A 14 26.09 -0.33 -31.47
N ARG A 15 25.38 -0.45 -32.59
CA ARG A 15 25.41 -1.63 -33.47
C ARG A 15 25.31 -1.21 -34.93
N GLU A 16 26.13 -1.82 -35.76
CA GLU A 16 26.08 -1.66 -37.22
C GLU A 16 25.07 -2.62 -37.84
N ILE A 17 24.22 -2.09 -38.72
CA ILE A 17 23.18 -2.85 -39.42
C ILE A 17 23.22 -2.45 -40.90
N PRO A 18 23.11 -3.40 -41.85
CA PRO A 18 22.97 -3.05 -43.27
C PRO A 18 21.77 -2.13 -43.50
N ALA A 19 21.98 -1.00 -44.18
CA ALA A 19 20.97 0.04 -44.37
C ALA A 19 19.72 -0.44 -45.13
N GLU A 20 19.83 -1.52 -45.91
CA GLU A 20 18.71 -2.19 -46.60
C GLU A 20 17.73 -2.86 -45.62
N ARG A 21 18.19 -3.28 -44.43
CA ARG A 21 17.35 -3.91 -43.39
C ARG A 21 16.65 -2.90 -42.49
N VAL A 22 16.89 -1.60 -42.69
CA VAL A 22 16.29 -0.53 -41.89
C VAL A 22 15.16 0.13 -42.69
N PRO A 23 13.88 -0.02 -42.27
CA PRO A 23 12.74 0.62 -42.93
C PRO A 23 12.85 2.14 -42.94
N GLU A 24 12.30 2.79 -43.95
CA GLU A 24 12.23 4.25 -44.02
C GLU A 24 11.15 4.81 -43.08
N GLY A 25 11.41 6.00 -42.51
CA GLY A 25 10.53 6.68 -41.56
C GLY A 25 10.94 6.49 -40.09
N GLU A 26 10.17 7.12 -39.19
CA GLU A 26 10.37 6.98 -37.74
C GLU A 26 9.88 5.61 -37.25
N ARG A 27 10.72 4.91 -36.48
CA ARG A 27 10.39 3.61 -35.88
C ARG A 27 10.84 3.56 -34.43
N LYS A 28 9.99 2.97 -33.59
CA LYS A 28 10.32 2.65 -32.20
C LYS A 28 11.20 1.40 -32.16
N VAL A 29 12.44 1.55 -31.70
CA VAL A 29 13.42 0.47 -31.58
C VAL A 29 13.75 0.22 -30.11
N THR A 30 13.99 -1.04 -29.75
CA THR A 30 14.31 -1.45 -28.38
C THR A 30 15.78 -1.86 -28.29
N CYS A 31 16.53 -1.27 -27.37
CA CYS A 31 17.94 -1.60 -27.16
C CYS A 31 18.09 -3.02 -26.59
N PRO A 32 18.92 -3.91 -27.17
CA PRO A 32 19.13 -5.26 -26.63
C PRO A 32 19.90 -5.25 -25.30
N ARG A 33 20.69 -4.20 -25.03
CA ARG A 33 21.53 -4.10 -23.83
C ARG A 33 20.77 -3.61 -22.60
N CYS A 34 20.01 -2.51 -22.72
CA CYS A 34 19.29 -1.90 -21.60
C CYS A 34 17.77 -2.01 -21.68
N LYS A 35 17.22 -2.60 -22.74
CA LYS A 35 15.77 -2.75 -23.00
C LYS A 35 14.97 -1.44 -23.11
N ALA A 36 15.62 -0.27 -23.11
CA ALA A 36 14.97 1.00 -23.36
C ALA A 36 14.47 1.10 -24.82
N ALA A 37 13.25 1.62 -25.00
CA ALA A 37 12.67 1.85 -26.32
C ALA A 37 12.79 3.33 -26.71
N PHE A 38 13.35 3.61 -27.89
CA PHE A 38 13.56 4.97 -28.40
C PHE A 38 13.13 5.08 -29.87
N GLN A 39 12.84 6.31 -30.31
CA GLN A 39 12.49 6.58 -31.71
C GLN A 39 13.79 6.73 -32.52
N PHE A 40 13.91 5.98 -33.61
CA PHE A 40 15.03 6.06 -34.53
C PHE A 40 14.52 6.44 -35.93
N ARG A 41 15.20 7.39 -36.57
CA ARG A 41 14.95 7.80 -37.96
C ARG A 41 16.22 7.55 -38.77
N LYS A 42 16.10 6.80 -39.86
CA LYS A 42 17.19 6.56 -40.81
C LYS A 42 17.66 7.90 -41.40
N PRO A 43 18.92 8.33 -41.19
CA PRO A 43 19.46 9.51 -41.86
C PRO A 43 19.46 9.32 -43.38
N ALA A 44 18.97 10.32 -44.11
CA ALA A 44 18.94 10.32 -45.57
C ALA A 44 20.38 10.37 -46.10
N VAL A 45 20.72 9.47 -47.03
CA VAL A 45 22.06 9.38 -47.60
C VAL A 45 22.21 10.43 -48.70
N GLY A 46 23.06 11.43 -48.45
CA GLY A 46 23.74 12.21 -49.50
C GLY A 46 23.37 13.69 -49.60
N ALA A 47 24.16 14.55 -48.95
CA ALA A 47 24.53 15.87 -49.48
C ALA A 47 25.94 16.18 -48.97
N VAL A 48 26.94 15.61 -49.63
CA VAL A 48 28.32 16.10 -49.59
C VAL A 48 28.43 17.08 -50.75
N GLU A 49 28.72 18.34 -50.43
CA GLU A 49 29.08 19.37 -51.39
C GLU A 49 30.41 19.02 -52.07
N THR A 50 30.41 18.95 -53.39
CA THR A 50 31.63 19.08 -54.22
C THR A 50 31.27 19.88 -55.48
N GLN A 51 32.02 20.95 -55.74
CA GLN A 51 31.89 21.85 -56.89
C GLN A 51 32.54 21.31 -58.17
N GLU A 52 32.00 21.81 -59.30
CA GLU A 52 32.61 22.03 -60.64
C GLU A 52 32.84 20.83 -61.61
N PRO A 53 32.94 21.07 -62.94
CA PRO A 53 32.01 21.79 -63.84
C PRO A 53 31.75 21.02 -65.16
N LEU A 54 30.58 21.17 -65.80
CA LEU A 54 30.39 20.77 -67.21
C LEU A 54 29.53 21.78 -68.02
N PRO A 55 29.74 21.86 -69.36
CA PRO A 55 29.46 23.02 -70.22
C PRO A 55 28.13 22.87 -71.02
N PRO A 56 27.77 23.78 -71.95
CA PRO A 56 26.41 24.28 -72.07
C PRO A 56 25.57 23.62 -73.18
N SER A 57 24.25 23.61 -72.99
CA SER A 57 23.28 23.49 -74.11
C SER A 57 21.87 23.98 -73.73
N GLN A 58 21.69 25.29 -73.97
CA GLN A 58 20.59 25.99 -74.65
C GLN A 58 19.08 25.83 -74.29
N PRO A 59 18.29 26.91 -74.50
CA PRO A 59 17.02 27.28 -73.82
C PRO A 59 15.79 26.94 -74.72
N PRO A 60 14.48 27.19 -74.41
CA PRO A 60 13.82 28.39 -73.80
C PRO A 60 12.66 28.02 -72.81
N GLN A 61 11.89 28.86 -72.12
CA GLN A 61 11.54 30.28 -72.07
C GLN A 61 10.84 30.55 -70.71
N PRO A 62 10.63 31.81 -70.30
CA PRO A 62 10.40 32.23 -68.91
C PRO A 62 8.92 32.17 -68.49
N GLN A 63 8.65 31.53 -67.35
CA GLN A 63 7.43 31.77 -66.58
C GLN A 63 7.78 32.50 -65.29
N ALA A 64 7.05 33.60 -65.06
CA ALA A 64 7.25 34.56 -64.01
C ALA A 64 7.17 33.93 -62.61
N GLN A 65 8.16 34.24 -61.77
CA GLN A 65 8.12 33.93 -60.34
C GLN A 65 7.12 34.86 -59.63
N PRO A 66 6.17 34.35 -58.83
CA PRO A 66 5.53 35.14 -57.79
C PRO A 66 6.54 35.41 -56.66
N GLN A 67 6.61 36.65 -56.19
CA GLN A 67 7.41 37.03 -55.02
C GLN A 67 7.06 36.18 -53.80
N PRO A 68 8.03 35.76 -52.96
CA PRO A 68 7.73 35.09 -51.70
C PRO A 68 7.08 36.06 -50.71
N GLU A 69 5.91 35.71 -50.18
CA GLU A 69 5.38 36.33 -48.96
C GLU A 69 6.40 36.20 -47.81
N PRO A 70 6.54 37.20 -46.93
CA PRO A 70 7.40 37.10 -45.76
C PRO A 70 6.91 35.96 -44.86
N GLN A 71 7.75 34.96 -44.60
CA GLN A 71 7.43 33.91 -43.64
C GLN A 71 7.18 34.52 -42.25
N PRO A 72 6.11 34.12 -41.54
CA PRO A 72 5.89 34.53 -40.16
C PRO A 72 7.05 34.02 -39.28
N GLN A 73 7.69 34.92 -38.55
CA GLN A 73 8.71 34.55 -37.57
C GLN A 73 8.13 33.52 -36.57
N PRO A 74 8.85 32.42 -36.27
CA PRO A 74 8.42 31.48 -35.26
C PRO A 74 8.24 32.19 -33.93
N ARG A 75 7.02 32.12 -33.36
CA ARG A 75 6.80 32.55 -31.97
C ARG A 75 7.84 31.86 -31.07
N PRO A 76 8.48 32.58 -30.14
CA PRO A 76 9.34 31.95 -29.16
C PRO A 76 8.57 30.82 -28.50
N GLN A 77 9.06 29.59 -28.67
CA GLN A 77 8.51 28.45 -27.95
C GLN A 77 8.58 28.79 -26.44
N PRO A 78 7.50 28.58 -25.67
CA PRO A 78 7.59 28.72 -24.22
C PRO A 78 8.71 27.80 -23.76
N GLN A 79 9.78 28.39 -23.22
CA GLN A 79 10.82 27.63 -22.57
C GLN A 79 10.15 26.70 -21.55
N PRO A 80 10.52 25.41 -21.48
CA PRO A 80 10.08 24.55 -20.40
C PRO A 80 10.45 25.27 -19.10
N GLN A 81 9.43 25.74 -18.37
CA GLN A 81 9.65 26.25 -17.03
C GLN A 81 10.42 25.16 -16.28
N PRO A 82 11.57 25.49 -15.64
CA PRO A 82 12.19 24.56 -14.74
C PRO A 82 11.10 24.08 -13.80
N ARG A 83 10.87 22.76 -13.72
CA ARG A 83 10.07 22.19 -12.63
C ARG A 83 10.59 22.89 -11.37
N PRO A 84 9.72 23.49 -10.53
CA PRO A 84 10.18 23.99 -9.25
C PRO A 84 10.85 22.81 -8.59
N GLN A 85 12.19 22.88 -8.51
CA GLN A 85 13.00 21.88 -7.84
C GLN A 85 12.39 21.80 -6.45
N GLY A 86 11.81 20.64 -6.14
CA GLY A 86 11.21 20.36 -4.85
C GLY A 86 12.22 20.79 -3.81
N THR A 87 11.89 21.88 -3.12
CA THR A 87 12.79 22.62 -2.26
C THR A 87 13.45 21.68 -1.28
N ALA A 88 14.76 21.84 -1.09
CA ALA A 88 15.58 21.20 -0.06
C ALA A 88 14.76 20.80 1.17
N TRP A 89 14.36 19.53 1.20
CA TRP A 89 14.03 18.82 2.41
C TRP A 89 15.18 19.08 3.37
N ARG A 90 14.94 19.41 4.65
CA ARG A 90 16.05 19.40 5.60
C ARG A 90 16.68 18.02 5.48
N ALA A 91 17.87 17.95 4.90
CA ALA A 91 18.60 16.73 4.71
C ALA A 91 18.95 16.24 6.11
N ARG A 92 18.06 15.43 6.69
CA ARG A 92 18.44 14.58 7.80
C ARG A 92 19.57 13.68 7.29
N PRO A 93 20.57 13.36 8.12
CA PRO A 93 21.53 12.33 7.76
C PRO A 93 20.77 11.09 7.30
N SER A 94 21.24 10.45 6.23
CA SER A 94 20.62 9.27 5.63
C SER A 94 20.35 8.22 6.72
N ARG A 95 19.10 8.13 7.17
CA ARG A 95 18.68 7.12 8.14
C ARG A 95 18.46 5.81 7.37
N THR A 96 18.97 4.72 7.91
CA THR A 96 18.74 3.36 7.39
C THR A 96 17.43 2.77 7.89
N GLU A 97 16.85 3.33 8.96
CA GLU A 97 15.64 2.84 9.61
C GLU A 97 14.67 3.97 9.96
N LEU A 98 13.39 3.61 10.17
CA LEU A 98 12.35 4.54 10.59
C LEU A 98 12.66 5.09 11.99
N PRO A 99 12.34 6.37 12.28
CA PRO A 99 12.51 6.92 13.62
C PRO A 99 11.76 6.11 14.67
N ASP A 100 12.27 6.18 15.88
CA ASP A 100 11.57 5.63 17.04
C ASP A 100 10.16 6.23 17.16
N ILE A 101 9.24 5.46 17.73
CA ILE A 101 7.85 5.85 17.88
C ILE A 101 7.75 7.15 18.69
N ALA A 102 8.48 7.27 19.81
CA ALA A 102 8.43 8.47 20.63
C ALA A 102 8.97 9.71 19.88
N GLU A 103 10.02 9.55 19.09
CA GLU A 103 10.57 10.62 18.25
C GLU A 103 9.53 11.09 17.21
N LEU A 104 8.85 10.15 16.56
CA LEU A 104 7.83 10.45 15.56
C LEU A 104 6.61 11.17 16.15
N PHE A 105 6.12 10.73 17.32
CA PHE A 105 5.05 11.41 18.05
C PHE A 105 5.48 12.84 18.46
N LYS A 106 6.68 12.97 19.01
CA LYS A 106 7.24 14.28 19.42
C LYS A 106 7.35 15.24 18.23
N GLU A 107 7.87 14.77 17.10
CA GLU A 107 8.00 15.58 15.90
C GLU A 107 6.63 15.98 15.33
N SER A 108 5.70 15.04 15.26
CA SER A 108 4.33 15.30 14.82
C SER A 108 3.66 16.37 15.68
N TRP A 109 3.88 16.31 16.99
CA TRP A 109 3.33 17.25 17.96
C TRP A 109 3.94 18.64 17.83
N GLN A 110 5.27 18.72 17.67
CA GLN A 110 5.97 19.98 17.45
C GLN A 110 5.53 20.65 16.16
N LEU A 111 5.37 19.89 15.07
CA LEU A 111 4.88 20.43 13.80
C LEU A 111 3.44 20.93 13.94
N PHE A 112 2.58 20.15 14.62
CA PHE A 112 1.21 20.53 14.89
C PHE A 112 1.11 21.83 15.69
N GLN A 113 1.85 21.96 16.80
CA GLN A 113 1.86 23.18 17.62
C GLN A 113 2.38 24.39 16.84
N ARG A 114 3.49 24.23 16.10
CA ARG A 114 4.10 25.32 15.33
C ARG A 114 3.19 25.84 14.23
N ARG A 115 2.38 24.97 13.63
CA ARG A 115 1.51 25.31 12.49
C ARG A 115 0.02 25.21 12.81
N PHE A 116 -0.33 25.23 14.10
CA PHE A 116 -1.67 24.91 14.59
C PHE A 116 -2.75 25.69 13.83
N SER A 117 -2.65 27.02 13.79
CA SER A 117 -3.66 27.89 13.16
C SER A 117 -3.84 27.63 11.66
N THR A 118 -2.75 27.40 10.92
CA THR A 118 -2.83 27.14 9.48
C THR A 118 -3.43 25.77 9.20
N LEU A 119 -2.98 24.74 9.91
CA LEU A 119 -3.44 23.37 9.68
C LEU A 119 -4.88 23.17 10.17
N ILE A 120 -5.23 23.67 11.35
CA ILE A 120 -6.61 23.60 11.86
C ILE A 120 -7.55 24.44 11.01
N GLY A 121 -7.13 25.63 10.57
CA GLY A 121 -7.93 26.50 9.72
C GLY A 121 -8.25 25.85 8.37
N LEU A 122 -7.26 25.27 7.69
CA LEU A 122 -7.47 24.55 6.43
C LEU A 122 -8.30 23.27 6.63
N PHE A 123 -8.07 22.55 7.72
CA PHE A 123 -8.83 21.34 8.01
C PHE A 123 -10.31 21.65 8.29
N LEU A 124 -10.61 22.62 9.17
CA LEU A 124 -11.97 23.06 9.44
C LEU A 124 -12.64 23.63 8.19
N LEU A 125 -11.90 24.37 7.36
CA LEU A 125 -12.40 24.83 6.07
C LEU A 125 -12.77 23.66 5.14
N SER A 126 -12.02 22.55 5.18
CA SER A 126 -12.40 21.34 4.45
C SER A 126 -13.65 20.67 4.99
N VAL A 127 -13.83 20.61 6.32
CA VAL A 127 -15.05 20.10 6.95
C VAL A 127 -16.25 20.96 6.54
N VAL A 128 -16.12 22.28 6.62
CA VAL A 128 -17.16 23.22 6.15
C VAL A 128 -17.44 23.03 4.66
N GLY A 129 -16.42 22.80 3.84
CA GLY A 129 -16.56 22.50 2.41
C GLY A 129 -17.39 21.24 2.13
N PHE A 130 -17.29 20.21 2.97
CA PHE A 130 -18.10 18.99 2.86
C PHE A 130 -19.53 19.16 3.42
N VAL A 131 -19.71 19.94 4.49
CA VAL A 131 -20.99 20.01 5.22
C VAL A 131 -21.90 21.14 4.74
N ALA A 132 -21.35 22.34 4.53
CA ALA A 132 -22.15 23.52 4.25
C ALA A 132 -22.96 23.43 2.95
N PRO A 133 -22.42 22.96 1.81
CA PRO A 133 -23.23 22.91 0.59
C PRO A 133 -24.32 21.84 0.65
N VAL A 134 -24.13 20.73 1.38
CA VAL A 134 -25.22 19.77 1.66
C VAL A 134 -26.30 20.42 2.52
N ALA A 135 -25.92 21.10 3.61
CA ALA A 135 -26.88 21.75 4.49
C ALA A 135 -27.70 22.83 3.77
N ILE A 136 -27.04 23.65 2.95
CA ILE A 136 -27.69 24.66 2.10
C ILE A 136 -28.62 23.99 1.09
N ALA A 137 -28.18 22.90 0.44
CA ALA A 137 -29.00 22.19 -0.53
C ALA A 137 -30.21 21.49 0.10
N VAL A 138 -30.09 20.97 1.32
CA VAL A 138 -31.23 20.40 2.06
C VAL A 138 -32.24 21.50 2.41
N ALA A 139 -31.77 22.64 2.94
CA ALA A 139 -32.64 23.77 3.26
C ALA A 139 -33.35 24.33 2.02
N LEU A 140 -32.58 24.59 0.95
CA LEU A 140 -33.11 25.09 -0.32
C LEU A 140 -34.02 24.07 -1.00
N GLY A 141 -33.66 22.79 -0.94
CA GLY A 141 -34.46 21.68 -1.46
C GLY A 141 -35.79 21.58 -0.74
N ALA A 142 -35.83 21.71 0.59
CA ALA A 142 -37.07 21.74 1.37
C ALA A 142 -37.98 22.90 0.97
N LEU A 143 -37.43 24.11 0.82
CA LEU A 143 -38.18 25.29 0.39
C LEU A 143 -38.74 25.14 -1.04
N LEU A 144 -37.89 24.73 -1.99
CA LEU A 144 -38.29 24.54 -3.39
C LEU A 144 -39.23 23.34 -3.57
N GLY A 145 -39.11 22.31 -2.73
CA GLY A 145 -39.97 21.14 -2.74
C GLY A 145 -41.44 21.45 -2.43
N MET A 146 -41.69 22.48 -1.61
CA MET A 146 -43.03 22.96 -1.32
C MET A 146 -43.70 23.62 -2.54
N ALA A 147 -42.92 24.23 -3.44
CA ALA A 147 -43.44 24.95 -4.61
C ALA A 147 -43.40 24.12 -5.91
N ALA A 148 -42.33 23.35 -6.12
CA ALA A 148 -42.02 22.65 -7.38
C ALA A 148 -42.05 21.12 -7.26
N GLY A 149 -42.43 20.58 -6.09
CA GLY A 149 -42.59 19.16 -5.84
C GLY A 149 -41.28 18.39 -5.63
N LYS A 150 -41.40 17.06 -5.45
CA LYS A 150 -40.30 16.17 -5.02
C LYS A 150 -39.12 16.14 -5.98
N GLY A 151 -39.34 16.36 -7.28
CA GLY A 151 -38.27 16.39 -8.28
C GLY A 151 -37.24 17.51 -8.02
N ALA A 152 -37.70 18.68 -7.56
CA ALA A 152 -36.82 19.79 -7.22
C ALA A 152 -35.93 19.47 -6.01
N VAL A 153 -36.48 18.79 -4.99
CA VAL A 153 -35.72 18.34 -3.81
C VAL A 153 -34.56 17.43 -4.22
N VAL A 154 -34.84 16.45 -5.07
CA VAL A 154 -33.85 15.48 -5.55
C VAL A 154 -32.76 16.18 -6.38
N ALA A 155 -33.16 17.06 -7.30
CA ALA A 155 -32.21 17.79 -8.15
C ALA A 155 -31.28 18.70 -7.33
N VAL A 156 -31.83 19.50 -6.40
CA VAL A 156 -31.05 20.39 -5.54
C VAL A 156 -30.14 19.60 -4.59
N GLY A 157 -30.66 18.51 -4.01
CA GLY A 157 -29.87 17.62 -3.16
C GLY A 157 -28.68 17.00 -3.91
N ALA A 158 -28.88 16.54 -5.14
CA ALA A 158 -27.82 15.98 -5.97
C ALA A 158 -26.75 17.04 -6.32
N LEU A 159 -27.16 18.25 -6.71
CA LEU A 159 -26.24 19.36 -6.97
C LEU A 159 -25.46 19.76 -5.71
N GLY A 160 -26.13 19.80 -4.56
CA GLY A 160 -25.51 20.04 -3.26
C GLY A 160 -24.46 19.01 -2.88
N ALA A 161 -24.76 17.73 -3.11
CA ALA A 161 -23.81 16.64 -2.86
C ALA A 161 -22.57 16.75 -3.75
N VAL A 162 -22.74 17.00 -5.06
CA VAL A 162 -21.62 17.21 -5.99
C VAL A 162 -20.80 18.43 -5.60
N GLY A 163 -21.46 19.55 -5.30
CA GLY A 163 -20.82 20.78 -4.84
C GLY A 163 -20.02 20.58 -3.54
N SER A 164 -20.55 19.78 -2.62
CA SER A 164 -19.89 19.45 -1.34
C SER A 164 -18.66 18.58 -1.52
N VAL A 165 -18.74 17.55 -2.35
CA VAL A 165 -17.57 16.70 -2.67
C VAL A 165 -16.48 17.54 -3.32
N TYR A 166 -16.84 18.39 -4.29
CA TYR A 166 -15.88 19.29 -4.94
C TYR A 166 -15.24 20.27 -3.95
N ALA A 167 -16.04 21.00 -3.17
CA ALA A 167 -15.55 22.01 -2.23
C ALA A 167 -14.72 21.38 -1.09
N GLY A 168 -15.19 20.27 -0.52
CA GLY A 168 -14.48 19.52 0.51
C GLY A 168 -13.12 19.02 0.03
N LEU A 169 -13.06 18.33 -1.12
CA LEU A 169 -11.80 17.84 -1.68
C LEU A 169 -10.85 18.97 -2.09
N ARG A 170 -11.39 20.09 -2.55
CA ARG A 170 -10.63 21.29 -2.90
C ARG A 170 -9.88 21.88 -1.71
N PHE A 171 -10.51 21.96 -0.55
CA PHE A 171 -9.89 22.46 0.67
C PHE A 171 -9.04 21.38 1.36
N PHE A 172 -9.47 20.12 1.30
CA PHE A 172 -8.67 19.00 1.80
C PHE A 172 -7.34 18.85 1.04
N SER A 173 -7.35 19.06 -0.27
CA SER A 173 -6.11 19.11 -1.07
C SER A 173 -5.18 20.24 -0.63
N ALA A 174 -5.73 21.43 -0.34
CA ALA A 174 -4.94 22.54 0.19
C ALA A 174 -4.33 22.19 1.56
N PHE A 175 -5.10 21.54 2.43
CA PHE A 175 -4.63 21.02 3.71
C PHE A 175 -3.49 20.02 3.53
N LEU A 176 -3.62 19.03 2.63
CA LEU A 176 -2.55 18.06 2.35
C LEU A 176 -1.27 18.73 1.82
N HIS A 177 -1.39 19.73 0.95
CA HIS A 177 -0.24 20.52 0.49
C HIS A 177 0.42 21.29 1.64
N ALA A 178 -0.37 21.87 2.55
CA ALA A 178 0.17 22.55 3.72
C ALA A 178 0.86 21.59 4.70
N VAL A 179 0.37 20.34 4.84
CA VAL A 179 1.07 19.30 5.60
C VAL A 179 2.39 18.92 4.91
N ALA A 180 2.36 18.78 3.58
CA ALA A 180 3.53 18.36 2.82
C ALA A 180 4.61 19.43 2.62
N ASP A 181 4.25 20.71 2.71
CA ASP A 181 5.14 21.85 2.55
C ASP A 181 4.94 22.86 3.69
N GLU A 182 5.88 22.82 4.65
CA GLU A 182 5.88 23.68 5.84
C GLU A 182 5.88 25.19 5.51
N ARG A 183 6.29 25.57 4.30
CA ARG A 183 6.50 26.97 3.90
C ARG A 183 5.22 27.64 3.41
N LEU A 184 4.20 26.86 3.05
CA LEU A 184 2.97 27.40 2.45
C LEU A 184 2.11 28.15 3.45
N CYS A 185 1.79 29.41 3.17
CA CYS A 185 0.77 30.12 3.92
C CYS A 185 -0.64 29.63 3.49
N LEU A 186 -1.68 30.05 4.23
CA LEU A 186 -3.07 29.67 3.98
C LEU A 186 -3.48 29.90 2.51
N LYS A 187 -3.13 31.07 1.97
CA LYS A 187 -3.48 31.48 0.59
C LYS A 187 -2.77 30.63 -0.46
N ASP A 188 -1.49 30.33 -0.26
CA ASP A 188 -0.68 29.56 -1.21
C ASP A 188 -1.11 28.09 -1.23
N ALA A 189 -1.40 27.54 -0.04
CA ALA A 189 -1.97 26.21 0.09
C ALA A 189 -3.31 26.09 -0.63
N LEU A 190 -4.18 27.09 -0.44
CA LEU A 190 -5.42 27.18 -1.19
C LEU A 190 -5.13 27.24 -2.69
N ALA A 191 -4.27 28.12 -3.19
CA ALA A 191 -4.00 28.20 -4.63
C ALA A 191 -3.54 26.85 -5.24
N ARG A 192 -2.61 26.15 -4.57
CA ARG A 192 -2.11 24.84 -5.03
C ARG A 192 -3.17 23.75 -5.06
N GLY A 193 -4.11 23.74 -4.11
CA GLY A 193 -5.15 22.71 -4.03
C GLY A 193 -6.15 22.68 -5.21
N LYS A 194 -6.20 23.71 -6.07
CA LYS A 194 -7.19 23.79 -7.16
C LYS A 194 -7.01 22.73 -8.24
N GLY A 195 -5.76 22.42 -8.59
CA GLY A 195 -5.44 21.49 -9.68
C GLY A 195 -5.54 20.01 -9.32
N MET A 196 -5.71 19.69 -8.03
CA MET A 196 -5.54 18.33 -7.51
C MET A 196 -6.86 17.66 -7.08
N VAL A 197 -8.01 18.32 -7.26
CA VAL A 197 -9.33 17.77 -6.88
C VAL A 197 -9.62 16.43 -7.59
N TRP A 198 -9.50 16.39 -8.91
CA TRP A 198 -9.80 15.18 -9.68
C TRP A 198 -8.81 14.04 -9.42
N PRO A 199 -7.48 14.27 -9.42
CA PRO A 199 -6.52 13.24 -9.01
C PRO A 199 -6.79 12.69 -7.61
N LEU A 200 -7.12 13.56 -6.65
CA LEU A 200 -7.38 13.16 -5.26
C LEU A 200 -8.68 12.37 -5.14
N LEU A 201 -9.75 12.80 -5.82
CA LEU A 201 -11.00 12.04 -5.90
C LEU A 201 -10.74 10.65 -6.48
N TRP A 202 -9.99 10.56 -7.58
CA TRP A 202 -9.73 9.29 -8.24
C TRP A 202 -8.88 8.34 -7.39
N VAL A 203 -7.80 8.85 -6.77
CA VAL A 203 -6.97 8.06 -5.82
C VAL A 203 -7.79 7.62 -4.62
N GLY A 204 -8.62 8.51 -4.06
CA GLY A 204 -9.50 8.21 -2.93
C GLY A 204 -10.55 7.15 -3.26
N LEU A 205 -11.24 7.27 -4.40
CA LEU A 205 -12.22 6.27 -4.86
C LEU A 205 -11.57 4.91 -5.09
N LEU A 206 -10.41 4.88 -5.77
CA LEU A 206 -9.70 3.64 -6.04
C LEU A 206 -9.22 2.97 -4.75
N SER A 207 -8.63 3.74 -3.84
CA SER A 207 -8.19 3.25 -2.52
C SER A 207 -9.37 2.77 -1.69
N GLY A 208 -10.46 3.54 -1.63
CA GLY A 208 -11.67 3.19 -0.90
C GLY A 208 -12.30 1.91 -1.43
N PHE A 209 -12.42 1.77 -2.76
CA PHE A 209 -12.93 0.55 -3.39
C PHE A 209 -12.07 -0.68 -3.03
N ILE A 210 -10.74 -0.56 -3.10
CA ILE A 210 -9.85 -1.69 -2.82
C ILE A 210 -9.87 -2.06 -1.33
N ILE A 211 -9.79 -1.07 -0.44
CA ILE A 211 -9.78 -1.27 1.01
C ILE A 211 -11.12 -1.88 1.47
N CYS A 212 -12.24 -1.28 1.07
CA CYS A 212 -13.57 -1.79 1.41
C CYS A 212 -13.79 -3.18 0.82
N GLY A 213 -13.44 -3.43 -0.44
CA GLY A 213 -13.50 -4.78 -1.03
C GLY A 213 -12.64 -5.79 -0.26
N GLY A 214 -11.47 -5.37 0.23
CA GLY A 214 -10.61 -6.16 1.12
C GLY A 214 -11.32 -6.52 2.43
N PHE A 215 -11.94 -5.55 3.10
CA PHE A 215 -12.72 -5.79 4.33
C PHE A 215 -13.96 -6.65 4.09
N MET A 216 -14.60 -6.55 2.92
CA MET A 216 -15.74 -7.39 2.53
C MET A 216 -15.32 -8.85 2.30
N LEU A 217 -14.08 -9.11 1.85
CA LEU A 217 -13.51 -10.46 1.85
C LEU A 217 -13.30 -10.93 3.29
N LEU A 218 -12.46 -10.23 4.04
CA LEU A 218 -12.05 -10.56 5.40
C LEU A 218 -11.42 -9.32 6.09
N VAL A 219 -11.37 -9.31 7.42
CA VAL A 219 -10.75 -8.21 8.18
C VAL A 219 -9.25 -8.07 7.89
N VAL A 220 -8.51 -9.18 7.81
CA VAL A 220 -7.05 -9.17 7.64
C VAL A 220 -6.61 -8.56 6.29
N PRO A 221 -7.15 -8.98 5.12
CA PRO A 221 -6.88 -8.31 3.84
C PRO A 221 -7.22 -6.82 3.83
N GLY A 222 -8.33 -6.42 4.46
CA GLY A 222 -8.71 -5.01 4.59
C GLY A 222 -7.66 -4.18 5.33
N ILE A 223 -7.14 -4.70 6.45
CA ILE A 223 -6.05 -4.07 7.20
C ILE A 223 -4.77 -3.98 6.35
N ILE A 224 -4.40 -5.05 5.64
CA ILE A 224 -3.21 -5.06 4.77
C ILE A 224 -3.30 -3.96 3.70
N PHE A 225 -4.43 -3.83 3.01
CA PHE A 225 -4.63 -2.78 2.00
C PHE A 225 -4.67 -1.38 2.60
N THR A 226 -5.25 -1.23 3.79
CA THR A 226 -5.24 0.05 4.52
C THR A 226 -3.81 0.51 4.78
N VAL A 227 -2.96 -0.38 5.31
CA VAL A 227 -1.55 -0.05 5.59
C VAL A 227 -0.78 0.22 4.31
N TRP A 228 -0.99 -0.55 3.23
CA TRP A 228 -0.32 -0.31 1.94
C TRP A 228 -0.68 1.02 1.28
N PHE A 229 -1.93 1.45 1.37
CA PHE A 229 -2.43 2.61 0.61
C PHE A 229 -2.62 3.88 1.44
N CYS A 230 -2.40 3.83 2.77
CA CYS A 230 -2.54 4.99 3.64
C CYS A 230 -1.66 6.20 3.25
N LEU A 231 -0.53 5.97 2.56
CA LEU A 231 0.40 7.04 2.13
C LEU A 231 0.14 7.54 0.71
N ALA A 232 -0.81 6.96 -0.03
CA ALA A 232 -1.07 7.26 -1.44
C ALA A 232 -1.42 8.73 -1.68
N GLN A 233 -2.11 9.38 -0.73
CA GLN A 233 -2.44 10.81 -0.80
C GLN A 233 -1.19 11.72 -0.77
N PHE A 234 -0.14 11.31 -0.05
CA PHE A 234 1.12 12.07 0.00
C PHE A 234 2.03 11.76 -1.19
N VAL A 235 1.96 10.54 -1.72
CA VAL A 235 2.59 10.21 -3.01
C VAL A 235 1.97 11.05 -4.14
N LEU A 236 0.66 11.24 -4.13
CA LEU A 236 -0.03 12.13 -5.08
C LEU A 236 0.44 13.58 -4.95
N VAL A 237 0.43 14.11 -3.72
CA VAL A 237 0.72 15.54 -3.46
C VAL A 237 2.21 15.87 -3.59
N GLY A 238 3.09 14.97 -3.14
CA GLY A 238 4.53 15.17 -3.08
C GLY A 238 5.30 14.73 -4.32
N GLU A 239 4.71 13.87 -5.17
CA GLU A 239 5.37 13.28 -6.34
C GLU A 239 4.54 13.31 -7.62
N ASP A 240 3.36 13.96 -7.59
CA ASP A 240 2.40 14.08 -8.71
C ASP A 240 2.07 12.73 -9.40
N SER A 241 2.19 11.64 -8.65
CA SER A 241 1.85 10.29 -9.11
C SER A 241 0.36 10.06 -8.91
N ARG A 242 -0.36 9.63 -9.94
CA ARG A 242 -1.84 9.61 -9.96
C ARG A 242 -2.43 8.20 -10.09
N GLY A 243 -3.69 8.08 -9.68
CA GLY A 243 -4.47 6.83 -9.80
C GLY A 243 -3.77 5.62 -9.20
N MET A 244 -3.75 4.51 -9.92
CA MET A 244 -3.10 3.27 -9.45
C MET A 244 -1.58 3.43 -9.21
N GLY A 245 -0.92 4.35 -9.92
CA GLY A 245 0.49 4.69 -9.69
C GLY A 245 0.75 5.15 -8.27
N ALA A 246 -0.10 6.02 -7.74
CA ALA A 246 0.02 6.51 -6.37
C ALA A 246 -0.10 5.38 -5.34
N LEU A 247 -1.06 4.47 -5.54
CA LEU A 247 -1.33 3.35 -4.63
C LEU A 247 -0.17 2.35 -4.63
N LEU A 248 0.29 1.93 -5.80
CA LEU A 248 1.34 0.91 -5.89
C LEU A 248 2.69 1.44 -5.46
N LYS A 249 2.95 2.73 -5.69
CA LYS A 249 4.12 3.41 -5.15
C LYS A 249 4.04 3.56 -3.61
N SER A 250 2.85 3.85 -3.06
CA SER A 250 2.63 3.79 -1.60
C SER A 250 2.91 2.40 -1.03
N ARG A 251 2.39 1.34 -1.68
CA ARG A 251 2.68 -0.05 -1.30
C ARG A 251 4.18 -0.33 -1.31
N GLU A 252 4.89 0.15 -2.33
CA GLU A 252 6.33 -0.07 -2.44
C GLU A 252 7.13 0.70 -1.37
N TYR A 253 6.70 1.91 -0.99
CA TYR A 253 7.28 2.60 0.17
C TYR A 253 7.07 1.81 1.47
N VAL A 254 5.93 1.15 1.64
CA VAL A 254 5.63 0.35 2.83
C VAL A 254 6.29 -1.04 2.80
N ARG A 255 6.58 -1.60 1.61
CA ARG A 255 7.10 -2.97 1.44
C ARG A 255 8.39 -3.22 2.22
N GLY A 256 8.51 -4.33 2.96
CA GLY A 256 9.68 -4.58 3.81
C GLY A 256 9.76 -3.75 5.10
N GLN A 257 8.91 -2.73 5.26
CA GLN A 257 8.71 -1.96 6.50
C GLN A 257 7.25 -2.09 7.00
N TRP A 258 6.50 -3.07 6.50
CA TRP A 258 5.05 -3.17 6.70
C TRP A 258 4.67 -3.23 8.18
N PHE A 259 5.32 -4.09 8.96
CA PHE A 259 5.06 -4.20 10.41
C PHE A 259 5.40 -2.92 11.17
N ASN A 260 6.52 -2.27 10.81
CA ASN A 260 6.94 -1.02 11.43
C ASN A 260 5.94 0.11 11.19
N VAL A 261 5.39 0.19 9.98
CA VAL A 261 4.32 1.13 9.63
C VAL A 261 3.02 0.73 10.34
N ALA A 262 2.60 -0.52 10.23
CA ALA A 262 1.35 -1.02 10.80
C ALA A 262 1.27 -0.80 12.32
N LEU A 263 2.35 -1.05 13.07
CA LEU A 263 2.39 -0.81 14.51
C LEU A 263 2.23 0.68 14.85
N ARG A 264 2.93 1.57 14.14
CA ARG A 264 2.81 3.03 14.32
C ARG A 264 1.40 3.53 14.02
N LEU A 265 0.78 3.00 12.96
CA LEU A 265 -0.60 3.32 12.60
C LEU A 265 -1.60 2.78 13.64
N LEU A 266 -1.41 1.55 14.11
CA LEU A 266 -2.24 0.93 15.14
C LEU A 266 -2.26 1.77 16.42
N LEU A 267 -1.12 2.29 16.86
CA LEU A 267 -1.04 3.15 18.05
C LEU A 267 -1.83 4.45 17.87
N VAL A 268 -1.73 5.09 16.71
CA VAL A 268 -2.47 6.31 16.42
C VAL A 268 -3.97 6.05 16.26
N TRP A 269 -4.36 4.91 15.69
CA TRP A 269 -5.76 4.49 15.61
C TRP A 269 -6.34 4.18 16.99
N ALA A 270 -5.59 3.48 17.84
CA ALA A 270 -5.97 3.22 19.23
C ALA A 270 -6.15 4.53 20.01
N ALA A 271 -5.21 5.47 19.90
CA ALA A 271 -5.34 6.79 20.51
C ALA A 271 -6.57 7.55 19.99
N SER A 272 -6.83 7.50 18.69
CA SER A 272 -8.02 8.13 18.08
C SER A 272 -9.33 7.52 18.63
N LEU A 273 -9.36 6.20 18.82
CA LEU A 273 -10.51 5.49 19.40
C LEU A 273 -10.73 5.87 20.87
N LEU A 274 -9.66 5.96 21.67
CA LEU A 274 -9.73 6.40 23.07
C LEU A 274 -10.24 7.84 23.20
N ILE A 275 -9.76 8.76 22.35
CA ILE A 275 -10.24 10.14 22.31
C ILE A 275 -11.73 10.17 21.94
N GLY A 276 -12.13 9.41 20.92
CA GLY A 276 -13.51 9.33 20.46
C GLY A 276 -14.47 8.72 21.48
N ALA A 277 -13.98 7.89 22.40
CA ALA A 277 -14.79 7.28 23.46
C ALA A 277 -15.25 8.29 24.53
N ILE A 278 -14.64 9.47 24.61
CA ILE A 278 -15.01 10.51 25.58
C ILE A 278 -16.38 11.13 25.16
N PRO A 279 -17.43 11.03 25.99
CA PRO A 279 -18.74 11.57 25.63
C PRO A 279 -18.68 13.08 25.40
N VAL A 280 -19.31 13.57 24.33
CA VAL A 280 -19.41 14.98 23.91
C VAL A 280 -18.05 15.61 23.55
N ALA A 281 -17.07 15.63 24.46
CA ALA A 281 -15.74 16.20 24.23
C ALA A 281 -14.94 15.40 23.19
N GLY A 282 -15.12 14.08 23.11
CA GLY A 282 -14.40 13.22 22.15
C GLY A 282 -14.65 13.59 20.69
N MET A 283 -15.84 14.11 20.36
CA MET A 283 -16.14 14.58 19.01
C MET A 283 -15.31 15.82 18.65
N ILE A 284 -15.24 16.81 19.54
CA ILE A 284 -14.47 18.04 19.32
C ILE A 284 -12.96 17.73 19.32
N LEU A 285 -12.50 16.97 20.31
CA LEU A 285 -11.10 16.56 20.42
C LEU A 285 -10.68 15.71 19.22
N GLY A 286 -11.54 14.81 18.75
CA GLY A 286 -11.28 13.99 17.57
C GLY A 286 -11.09 14.82 16.30
N ILE A 287 -11.95 15.81 16.06
CA ILE A 287 -11.82 16.75 14.92
C ILE A 287 -10.48 17.49 14.98
N VAL A 288 -10.08 17.96 16.17
CA VAL A 288 -8.79 18.66 16.35
C VAL A 288 -7.59 17.70 16.25
N PHE A 289 -7.78 16.42 16.55
CA PHE A 289 -6.74 15.39 16.48
C PHE A 289 -6.45 14.90 15.05
N LEU A 290 -7.43 14.96 14.13
CA LEU A 290 -7.26 14.51 12.73
C LEU A 290 -6.12 15.21 11.96
N PRO A 291 -5.90 16.53 12.08
CA PRO A 291 -4.72 17.17 11.52
C PRO A 291 -3.40 16.60 12.05
N TYR A 292 -3.33 16.32 13.36
CA TYR A 292 -2.17 15.69 13.98
C TYR A 292 -1.95 14.28 13.41
N VAL A 293 -3.01 13.48 13.26
CA VAL A 293 -2.94 12.16 12.64
C VAL A 293 -2.40 12.26 11.20
N THR A 294 -2.86 13.24 10.42
CA THR A 294 -2.40 13.45 9.04
C THR A 294 -0.91 13.80 8.98
N ILE A 295 -0.44 14.66 9.88
CA ILE A 295 0.99 14.97 10.02
C ILE A 295 1.78 13.70 10.31
N PHE A 296 1.32 12.89 11.26
CA PHE A 296 1.99 11.64 11.62
C PHE A 296 2.16 10.70 10.42
N HIS A 297 1.10 10.52 9.61
CA HIS A 297 1.19 9.74 8.37
C HIS A 297 2.16 10.37 7.35
N TYR A 298 2.15 11.70 7.22
CA TYR A 298 3.06 12.40 6.32
C TYR A 298 4.53 12.21 6.74
N LEU A 299 4.85 12.25 8.04
CA LEU A 299 6.21 12.02 8.53
C LEU A 299 6.68 10.59 8.25
N ILE A 300 5.80 9.58 8.43
CA ILE A 300 6.10 8.20 8.01
C ILE A 300 6.43 8.16 6.52
N TYR A 301 5.60 8.78 5.67
CA TYR A 301 5.84 8.84 4.24
C TYR A 301 7.18 9.51 3.90
N ARG A 302 7.46 10.66 4.52
CA ARG A 302 8.70 11.41 4.33
C ARG A 302 9.91 10.56 4.70
N ASP A 303 9.87 9.88 5.84
CA ASP A 303 11.00 9.10 6.34
C ASP A 303 11.19 7.82 5.51
N LEU A 304 10.12 7.14 5.09
CA LEU A 304 10.20 6.03 4.14
C LEU A 304 10.79 6.46 2.79
N ARG A 305 10.42 7.65 2.30
CA ARG A 305 10.98 8.23 1.07
C ARG A 305 12.47 8.54 1.21
N VAL A 306 12.91 9.02 2.37
CA VAL A 306 14.34 9.25 2.65
C VAL A 306 15.11 7.93 2.69
N ILE A 307 14.57 6.90 3.35
CA ILE A 307 15.22 5.58 3.49
C ILE A 307 15.34 4.88 2.14
N LYS A 308 14.28 4.90 1.33
CA LYS A 308 14.20 4.14 0.07
C LYS A 308 14.60 4.91 -1.17
N GLY A 309 14.74 6.23 -1.07
CA GLY A 309 14.89 7.10 -2.22
C GLY A 309 13.60 7.21 -3.04
N GLU A 310 13.72 7.83 -4.21
CA GLU A 310 12.59 7.98 -5.14
C GLU A 310 12.32 6.65 -5.84
N VAL A 311 11.24 5.97 -5.42
CA VAL A 311 10.83 4.71 -6.02
C VAL A 311 10.22 4.98 -7.41
N ALA A 312 10.87 4.50 -8.46
CA ALA A 312 10.28 4.46 -9.80
C ALA A 312 9.37 3.21 -9.90
N TYR A 313 8.06 3.41 -10.04
CA TYR A 313 7.11 2.32 -10.26
C TYR A 313 6.28 2.57 -11.52
N ASP A 314 6.55 1.79 -12.56
CA ASP A 314 5.76 1.82 -13.79
C ASP A 314 4.57 0.88 -13.68
N CYS A 315 3.37 1.44 -13.54
CA CYS A 315 2.14 0.64 -13.50
C CYS A 315 1.84 -0.02 -14.85
N GLY A 316 2.12 -1.32 -14.94
CA GLY A 316 1.69 -2.16 -16.06
C GLY A 316 0.17 -2.32 -16.13
N ILE A 317 -0.34 -2.70 -17.31
CA ILE A 317 -1.78 -2.95 -17.56
C ILE A 317 -2.33 -4.00 -16.59
N SER A 318 -1.53 -5.03 -16.30
CA SER A 318 -1.89 -6.11 -15.38
C SER A 318 -2.22 -5.59 -13.98
N ASP A 319 -1.42 -4.66 -13.46
CA ASP A 319 -1.62 -4.13 -12.11
C ASP A 319 -2.86 -3.24 -12.01
N ARG A 320 -3.25 -2.58 -13.11
CA ARG A 320 -4.46 -1.75 -13.15
C ARG A 320 -5.74 -2.58 -13.04
N VAL A 321 -5.68 -3.87 -13.35
CA VAL A 321 -6.84 -4.78 -13.33
C VAL A 321 -6.84 -5.71 -12.12
N LYS A 322 -5.67 -6.23 -11.73
CA LYS A 322 -5.55 -7.20 -10.62
C LYS A 322 -6.16 -6.72 -9.31
N TRP A 323 -5.80 -5.52 -8.84
CA TRP A 323 -6.24 -5.03 -7.54
C TRP A 323 -7.73 -4.69 -7.51
N PRO A 324 -8.29 -3.99 -8.52
CA PRO A 324 -9.73 -3.79 -8.59
C PRO A 324 -10.51 -5.09 -8.76
N ALA A 325 -10.01 -6.07 -9.53
CA ALA A 325 -10.66 -7.37 -9.69
C ALA A 325 -10.72 -8.15 -8.36
N LEU A 326 -9.65 -8.11 -7.57
CA LEU A 326 -9.62 -8.73 -6.25
C LEU A 326 -10.61 -8.04 -5.29
N ALA A 327 -10.70 -6.71 -5.32
CA ALA A 327 -11.67 -5.97 -4.54
C ALA A 327 -13.12 -6.30 -4.95
N LEU A 328 -13.38 -6.37 -6.26
CA LEU A 328 -14.67 -6.73 -6.82
C LEU A 328 -15.12 -8.12 -6.36
N LEU A 329 -14.19 -9.09 -6.28
CA LEU A 329 -14.47 -10.41 -5.74
C LEU A 329 -15.00 -10.33 -4.31
N GLY A 330 -14.47 -9.43 -3.47
CA GLY A 330 -14.98 -9.18 -2.12
C GLY A 330 -16.42 -8.68 -2.10
N TYR A 331 -16.73 -7.72 -2.95
CA TYR A 331 -18.10 -7.21 -3.09
C TYR A 331 -19.09 -8.25 -3.62
N LEU A 332 -18.62 -9.28 -4.34
CA LEU A 332 -19.47 -10.36 -4.85
C LEU A 332 -19.63 -11.50 -3.85
N ILE A 333 -18.55 -11.90 -3.17
CA ILE A 333 -18.56 -13.05 -2.24
C ILE A 333 -19.45 -12.76 -1.03
N LEU A 334 -19.36 -11.58 -0.41
CA LEU A 334 -20.09 -11.31 0.82
C LEU A 334 -21.61 -11.36 0.64
N PRO A 335 -22.24 -10.70 -0.36
CA PRO A 335 -23.67 -10.84 -0.59
C PRO A 335 -24.10 -12.27 -0.90
N VAL A 336 -23.31 -13.01 -1.68
CA VAL A 336 -23.61 -14.42 -2.01
C VAL A 336 -23.58 -15.29 -0.76
N LEU A 337 -22.58 -15.13 0.11
CA LEU A 337 -22.47 -15.85 1.37
C LEU A 337 -23.59 -15.48 2.34
N LEU A 338 -23.97 -14.20 2.37
CA LEU A 338 -25.03 -13.72 3.22
C LEU A 338 -26.40 -14.27 2.78
N VAL A 339 -26.65 -14.35 1.47
CA VAL A 339 -27.84 -15.01 0.90
C VAL A 339 -27.80 -16.53 1.11
N SER A 340 -26.65 -17.18 1.06
CA SER A 340 -26.56 -18.64 1.26
C SER A 340 -26.79 -19.05 2.72
N VAL A 341 -26.33 -18.25 3.69
CA VAL A 341 -26.49 -18.52 5.12
C VAL A 341 -27.87 -18.11 5.65
N LEU A 342 -28.37 -16.94 5.24
CA LEU A 342 -29.62 -16.36 5.77
C LEU A 342 -30.82 -16.58 4.84
N GLY A 343 -30.60 -17.19 3.67
CA GLY A 343 -31.63 -17.46 2.66
C GLY A 343 -32.11 -16.22 1.89
N VAL A 344 -33.00 -16.44 0.93
CA VAL A 344 -33.60 -15.39 0.08
C VAL A 344 -34.49 -14.43 0.89
N SER A 345 -34.88 -14.79 2.12
CA SER A 345 -35.67 -13.95 3.04
C SER A 345 -35.03 -12.59 3.31
N LEU A 346 -33.71 -12.46 3.15
CA LEU A 346 -32.99 -11.20 3.28
C LEU A 346 -33.23 -10.22 2.11
N LEU A 347 -33.70 -10.74 0.96
CA LEU A 347 -34.09 -9.96 -0.22
C LEU A 347 -35.58 -9.56 -0.19
N ALA A 348 -36.38 -10.08 0.75
CA ALA A 348 -37.79 -9.73 0.92
C ALA A 348 -38.05 -8.22 1.10
N PRO A 349 -37.29 -7.45 1.90
CA PRO A 349 -37.48 -6.00 2.01
C PRO A 349 -37.16 -5.23 0.71
N LEU A 350 -36.34 -5.79 -0.20
CA LEU A 350 -36.09 -5.19 -1.53
C LEU A 350 -37.29 -5.38 -2.46
N GLY A 351 -38.07 -6.46 -2.31
CA GLY A 351 -39.31 -6.69 -3.04
C GLY A 351 -40.46 -5.75 -2.63
N GLN A 352 -40.45 -5.22 -1.40
CA GLN A 352 -41.42 -4.21 -0.98
C GLN A 352 -41.14 -2.81 -1.58
N LEU A 353 -39.90 -2.53 -1.99
CA LEU A 353 -39.55 -1.29 -2.69
C LEU A 353 -40.05 -1.25 -4.14
N THR A 354 -40.25 -2.39 -4.78
CA THR A 354 -40.80 -2.45 -6.16
C THR A 354 -42.33 -2.42 -6.20
N SER A 355 -42.99 -2.61 -5.06
CA SER A 355 -44.46 -2.55 -4.90
C SER A 355 -44.95 -1.15 -4.46
N ILE A 356 -44.35 -0.09 -5.00
CA ILE A 356 -44.92 1.26 -4.96
C ILE A 356 -45.37 1.61 -6.37
N LYS A 357 -46.37 0.87 -6.86
CA LYS A 357 -47.18 1.27 -8.01
C LYS A 357 -48.64 1.18 -7.60
N GLY A 358 -49.23 2.35 -7.35
CA GLY A 358 -50.66 2.64 -7.43
C GLY A 358 -51.56 1.91 -6.42
N GLY A 359 -52.01 2.63 -5.40
CA GLY A 359 -53.18 2.22 -4.61
C GLY A 359 -53.14 2.69 -3.17
N THR A 360 -53.85 3.81 -2.93
CA THR A 360 -54.48 4.25 -1.67
C THR A 360 -53.74 3.98 -0.34
N LEU A 361 -53.24 5.07 0.25
CA LEU A 361 -52.75 5.13 1.63
C LEU A 361 -53.89 4.86 2.61
N ILE A 362 -53.80 3.77 3.37
CA ILE A 362 -54.40 3.69 4.71
C ILE A 362 -53.23 3.71 5.70
N PRO A 363 -53.12 4.70 6.60
CA PRO A 363 -52.10 4.66 7.63
C PRO A 363 -52.52 3.63 8.69
N ALA A 364 -51.67 2.64 8.92
CA ALA A 364 -51.76 1.80 10.12
C ALA A 364 -51.36 2.65 11.33
N VAL A 365 -52.35 3.20 12.01
CA VAL A 365 -52.20 3.70 13.38
C VAL A 365 -52.20 2.47 14.30
N PRO A 366 -51.18 2.24 15.15
CA PRO A 366 -51.32 1.27 16.22
C PRO A 366 -52.30 1.84 17.25
N ALA A 367 -53.49 1.24 17.34
CA ALA A 367 -54.44 1.59 18.38
C ALA A 367 -53.90 1.15 19.74
N LEU A 368 -53.46 2.12 20.53
CA LEU A 368 -53.47 2.04 21.99
C LEU A 368 -54.93 1.95 22.43
N GLN A 369 -55.33 0.82 23.01
CA GLN A 369 -56.54 0.74 23.82
C GLN A 369 -56.17 0.26 25.22
N ALA A 370 -56.34 1.17 26.18
CA ALA A 370 -56.35 0.91 27.60
C ALA A 370 -57.81 0.73 28.07
N ASP A 371 -57.99 -0.33 28.87
CA ASP A 371 -58.88 -0.55 30.01
C ASP A 371 -60.42 -0.40 29.92
N SER A 372 -61.13 -1.50 30.27
CA SER A 372 -62.18 -1.55 31.32
C SER A 372 -62.38 -3.00 31.83
N ALA A 373 -62.66 -3.16 33.12
CA ALA A 373 -62.53 -4.34 34.00
C ALA A 373 -63.81 -5.23 34.12
N PRO A 374 -64.03 -6.01 35.22
CA PRO A 374 -63.31 -7.18 35.76
C PRO A 374 -64.21 -8.44 35.80
N GLN A 375 -63.62 -9.64 35.87
CA GLN A 375 -64.30 -10.82 36.42
C GLN A 375 -63.32 -11.79 37.09
N ALA A 376 -63.61 -12.09 38.35
CA ALA A 376 -62.95 -13.11 39.17
C ALA A 376 -63.39 -14.50 38.72
N ASP A 377 -62.49 -15.48 38.64
CA ASP A 377 -62.43 -16.57 39.64
C ASP A 377 -61.21 -17.51 39.45
N SER A 378 -60.75 -18.01 40.59
CA SER A 378 -59.99 -19.24 40.90
C SER A 378 -59.16 -20.00 39.85
N GLY A 379 -57.92 -20.34 40.24
CA GLY A 379 -57.39 -21.70 40.01
C GLY A 379 -56.01 -21.84 39.37
N ALA A 380 -54.99 -21.94 40.23
CA ALA A 380 -53.82 -22.84 40.14
C ALA A 380 -52.82 -22.78 38.94
N GLU A 381 -51.55 -22.90 39.35
CA GLU A 381 -50.37 -23.41 38.61
C GLU A 381 -49.47 -22.42 37.83
N GLY A 382 -48.26 -22.21 38.37
CA GLY A 382 -47.03 -22.31 37.57
C GLY A 382 -46.23 -21.05 37.25
N TYR A 383 -45.60 -20.40 38.24
CA TYR A 383 -44.44 -19.52 37.97
C TYR A 383 -43.13 -20.34 38.02
N ARG A 384 -42.38 -20.37 36.90
CA ARG A 384 -40.97 -20.81 36.88
C ARG A 384 -40.06 -19.59 36.98
N VAL A 385 -39.44 -19.42 38.14
CA VAL A 385 -38.26 -18.58 38.36
C VAL A 385 -37.03 -19.46 38.08
N ILE A 386 -36.13 -19.04 37.19
CA ILE A 386 -34.84 -19.70 36.98
C ILE A 386 -33.77 -18.91 37.73
N THR A 387 -33.35 -19.43 38.87
CA THR A 387 -32.14 -19.03 39.62
C THR A 387 -30.96 -19.92 39.23
N PHE A 388 -29.80 -19.31 39.02
CA PHE A 388 -28.53 -19.99 38.74
C PHE A 388 -27.88 -20.50 40.05
N PRO A 389 -27.33 -21.74 40.09
CA PRO A 389 -26.56 -22.19 41.24
C PRO A 389 -25.05 -21.98 41.05
N GLU A 390 -24.45 -21.45 42.11
CA GLU A 390 -23.02 -21.35 42.40
C GLU A 390 -22.50 -22.71 42.90
N LYS A 391 -21.25 -23.08 42.55
CA LYS A 391 -20.63 -24.34 43.01
C LYS A 391 -19.23 -24.08 43.59
N ALA A 392 -19.06 -24.41 44.87
CA ALA A 392 -17.76 -24.55 45.55
C ALA A 392 -17.41 -26.04 45.77
N ALA A 393 -16.10 -26.31 45.80
CA ALA A 393 -15.41 -27.62 45.99
C ALA A 393 -15.27 -27.99 47.50
N PRO A 394 -14.56 -29.06 47.99
CA PRO A 394 -13.58 -29.95 47.32
C PRO A 394 -13.46 -31.47 47.74
N ALA A 395 -12.71 -32.24 46.91
CA ALA A 395 -11.73 -33.37 47.10
C ALA A 395 -11.94 -34.57 48.09
N PRO A 396 -11.16 -35.70 48.05
CA PRO A 396 -10.02 -36.10 47.19
C PRO A 396 -10.02 -37.57 46.64
N GLU A 397 -9.18 -37.89 45.64
CA GLU A 397 -8.27 -39.07 45.54
C GLU A 397 -7.69 -39.26 44.12
N ALA A 398 -6.46 -39.80 44.04
CA ALA A 398 -5.61 -40.01 42.85
C ALA A 398 -5.17 -41.50 42.79
N PRO A 399 -4.35 -41.99 41.83
CA PRO A 399 -4.07 -41.57 40.43
C PRO A 399 -4.21 -42.73 39.41
N ALA A 400 -4.38 -42.44 38.11
CA ALA A 400 -4.08 -43.40 37.03
C ALA A 400 -3.56 -42.68 35.77
N ALA A 401 -2.52 -43.28 35.17
CA ALA A 401 -1.64 -42.75 34.13
C ALA A 401 -2.27 -42.56 32.73
N PRO A 402 -1.64 -41.78 31.82
CA PRO A 402 -2.21 -41.44 30.51
C PRO A 402 -1.84 -42.44 29.39
N PRO A 403 -2.68 -42.63 28.34
CA PRO A 403 -2.29 -43.35 27.13
C PRO A 403 -1.55 -42.43 26.14
N GLY A 404 -0.50 -42.99 25.53
CA GLY A 404 0.49 -42.29 24.72
C GLY A 404 0.14 -41.98 23.26
N LEU A 405 1.03 -41.17 22.68
CA LEU A 405 1.11 -40.77 21.27
C LEU A 405 1.67 -41.91 20.40
N PRO A 406 1.37 -41.95 19.09
CA PRO A 406 1.86 -43.00 18.20
C PRO A 406 3.33 -42.79 17.81
N VAL A 407 4.09 -43.88 17.89
CA VAL A 407 5.49 -44.02 17.47
C VAL A 407 5.54 -44.26 15.96
N SER A 408 6.35 -43.47 15.24
CA SER A 408 6.73 -43.72 13.86
C SER A 408 7.97 -44.63 13.83
N THR A 409 7.89 -45.70 13.05
CA THR A 409 8.92 -46.73 12.85
C THR A 409 10.20 -46.16 12.23
N GLY A 410 11.35 -46.58 12.75
CA GLY A 410 12.68 -46.15 12.31
C GLY A 410 13.30 -46.98 11.18
N THR A 411 14.45 -46.49 10.70
CA THR A 411 15.51 -47.28 10.06
C THR A 411 16.86 -46.58 10.38
N PRO A 412 17.96 -47.30 10.67
CA PRO A 412 19.05 -46.79 11.52
C PRO A 412 20.26 -46.27 10.73
N VAL A 413 21.01 -45.35 11.35
CA VAL A 413 22.34 -44.85 10.90
C VAL A 413 23.25 -44.76 12.15
N PRO A 414 24.55 -45.11 12.06
CA PRO A 414 25.28 -45.73 13.17
C PRO A 414 25.77 -44.76 14.25
N GLN A 415 25.91 -45.34 15.44
CA GLN A 415 26.35 -44.73 16.69
C GLN A 415 27.72 -44.05 16.59
N GLY A 416 27.77 -42.81 17.06
CA GLY A 416 28.99 -42.08 17.40
C GLY A 416 28.67 -40.97 18.41
N GLY A 417 28.88 -41.25 19.69
CA GLY A 417 28.92 -40.27 20.80
C GLY A 417 27.59 -39.67 21.22
N GLU A 418 26.92 -40.29 22.18
CA GLU A 418 25.73 -39.75 22.87
C GLU A 418 26.08 -38.50 23.69
N GLY A 419 25.92 -37.33 23.06
CA GLY A 419 25.65 -36.08 23.76
C GLY A 419 24.17 -35.77 23.57
N GLU A 420 23.43 -35.67 24.67
CA GLU A 420 22.01 -35.28 24.66
C GLU A 420 21.86 -33.95 23.91
N GLU A 421 21.06 -33.94 22.83
CA GLU A 421 20.84 -32.73 22.04
C GLU A 421 20.21 -31.66 22.93
N PRO A 422 20.81 -30.48 23.06
CA PRO A 422 20.35 -29.45 23.99
C PRO A 422 19.00 -28.87 23.52
N ALA A 423 17.94 -29.20 24.25
CA ALA A 423 16.57 -28.77 23.95
C ALA A 423 16.34 -27.26 24.14
N ASP A 424 17.26 -26.58 24.82
CA ASP A 424 17.27 -25.13 25.04
C ASP A 424 17.89 -24.37 23.86
N LEU A 425 18.49 -25.03 22.86
CA LEU A 425 19.11 -24.36 21.73
C LEU A 425 18.21 -24.28 20.50
N SER A 426 18.43 -23.23 19.71
CA SER A 426 17.74 -22.97 18.44
C SER A 426 18.72 -22.41 17.40
N ILE A 427 18.57 -22.85 16.15
CA ILE A 427 19.28 -22.31 15.00
C ILE A 427 18.26 -21.71 14.04
N PHE A 428 18.43 -20.43 13.76
CA PHE A 428 17.67 -19.68 12.78
C PHE A 428 18.54 -19.37 11.56
N ILE A 429 18.04 -19.68 10.37
CA ILE A 429 18.74 -19.44 9.10
C ILE A 429 17.80 -18.72 8.15
N TYR A 430 18.18 -17.52 7.76
CA TYR A 430 17.57 -16.76 6.67
C TYR A 430 18.45 -16.87 5.44
N ALA A 431 17.87 -17.24 4.30
CA ALA A 431 18.59 -17.30 3.03
C ALA A 431 17.75 -16.71 1.90
N VAL A 432 18.38 -15.90 1.05
CA VAL A 432 17.78 -15.31 -0.15
C VAL A 432 18.69 -15.57 -1.34
N ASN A 433 18.13 -16.08 -2.43
CA ASN A 433 18.86 -16.39 -3.66
C ASN A 433 20.01 -17.38 -3.51
N TYR A 434 19.95 -18.26 -2.50
CA TYR A 434 20.89 -19.35 -2.29
C TYR A 434 20.21 -20.71 -2.26
N THR A 435 20.88 -21.71 -2.84
CA THR A 435 20.61 -23.13 -2.63
C THR A 435 21.88 -23.82 -2.10
N GLY A 436 21.77 -25.00 -1.50
CA GLY A 436 22.88 -25.72 -0.88
C GLY A 436 22.46 -26.39 0.43
N SER A 437 23.40 -26.66 1.33
CA SER A 437 23.14 -27.42 2.55
C SER A 437 23.81 -26.79 3.77
N VAL A 438 23.18 -26.92 4.93
CA VAL A 438 23.76 -26.51 6.21
C VAL A 438 24.03 -27.76 7.03
N LYS A 439 25.27 -27.88 7.52
CA LYS A 439 25.74 -28.98 8.35
C LYS A 439 26.17 -28.46 9.71
N ALA A 440 25.82 -29.16 10.78
CA ALA A 440 26.38 -28.93 12.11
C ALA A 440 27.14 -30.19 12.52
N ASN A 441 28.41 -30.02 12.89
CA ASN A 441 29.31 -31.08 13.33
C ASN A 441 29.38 -32.26 12.33
N GLY A 442 29.34 -31.95 11.02
CA GLY A 442 29.38 -32.93 9.94
C GLY A 442 28.02 -33.53 9.55
N THR A 443 26.96 -33.28 10.32
CA THR A 443 25.60 -33.77 10.04
C THR A 443 24.78 -32.72 9.32
N VAL A 444 24.15 -33.07 8.19
CA VAL A 444 23.25 -32.16 7.45
C VAL A 444 22.01 -31.87 8.29
N ILE A 445 21.84 -30.62 8.71
CA ILE A 445 20.68 -30.18 9.48
C ILE A 445 19.56 -29.64 8.58
N ARG A 446 19.92 -29.05 7.41
CA ARG A 446 18.93 -28.52 6.46
C ARG A 446 19.47 -28.36 5.04
N GLU A 447 18.62 -28.64 4.07
CA GLU A 447 18.80 -28.24 2.67
C GLU A 447 18.16 -26.87 2.40
N LEU A 448 18.90 -25.98 1.76
CA LEU A 448 18.42 -24.68 1.29
C LEU A 448 17.69 -24.89 -0.05
N GLU A 449 16.36 -24.92 0.03
CA GLU A 449 15.43 -25.18 -1.08
C GLU A 449 15.40 -24.06 -2.16
N GLY A 450 16.26 -23.04 -2.03
CA GLY A 450 16.16 -21.74 -2.69
C GLY A 450 15.56 -21.71 -4.09
N LYS A 451 14.61 -20.78 -4.28
CA LYS A 451 14.09 -20.37 -5.60
C LYS A 451 14.55 -18.93 -5.89
N PRO A 452 14.73 -18.56 -7.17
CA PRO A 452 15.03 -17.19 -7.55
C PRO A 452 14.03 -16.18 -6.95
N ASP A 453 14.56 -15.10 -6.39
CA ASP A 453 13.85 -13.99 -5.75
C ASP A 453 12.91 -14.38 -4.59
N MET A 454 13.14 -15.55 -3.98
CA MET A 454 12.41 -16.06 -2.82
C MET A 454 13.28 -16.05 -1.56
N GLN A 455 12.65 -15.75 -0.43
CA GLN A 455 13.30 -15.71 0.89
C GLN A 455 12.83 -16.91 1.71
N TYR A 456 13.78 -17.61 2.34
CA TYR A 456 13.51 -18.76 3.17
C TYR A 456 14.00 -18.51 4.61
N ASN A 457 13.15 -18.86 5.57
CA ASN A 457 13.42 -18.82 7.00
C ASN A 457 13.32 -20.23 7.56
N TYR A 458 14.43 -20.76 8.06
CA TYR A 458 14.49 -22.06 8.72
C TYR A 458 14.71 -21.83 10.20
N ASN A 459 13.76 -22.28 11.03
CA ASN A 459 13.93 -22.35 12.48
C ASN A 459 13.99 -23.83 12.86
N MET A 460 15.10 -24.21 13.47
CA MET A 460 15.37 -25.57 13.90
C MET A 460 15.73 -25.52 15.38
N GLY A 461 15.35 -26.56 16.13
CA GLY A 461 15.95 -26.79 17.44
C GLY A 461 17.47 -27.01 17.31
N GLY A 462 18.16 -27.17 18.43
CA GLY A 462 19.59 -27.44 18.52
C GLY A 462 20.06 -28.78 17.95
N ARG A 463 19.38 -29.30 16.90
CA ARG A 463 19.73 -30.55 16.23
C ARG A 463 21.19 -30.54 15.83
N SER A 464 21.90 -31.58 16.23
CA SER A 464 23.34 -31.77 15.97
C SER A 464 24.26 -30.70 16.56
N LEU A 465 23.78 -29.80 17.43
CA LEU A 465 24.61 -28.97 18.30
C LEU A 465 24.88 -29.69 19.62
N ARG A 466 26.01 -29.35 20.26
CA ARG A 466 26.41 -29.85 21.58
C ARG A 466 26.90 -28.71 22.45
N TYR A 467 26.90 -28.90 23.76
CA TYR A 467 27.67 -28.01 24.63
C TYR A 467 29.17 -28.17 24.36
N GLY A 468 29.92 -27.07 24.41
CA GLY A 468 31.31 -26.97 24.01
C GLY A 468 31.48 -26.59 22.53
N ALA A 469 32.59 -27.01 21.94
CA ALA A 469 32.96 -26.62 20.57
C ALA A 469 32.08 -27.28 19.49
N ASN A 470 31.52 -26.45 18.63
CA ASN A 470 30.72 -26.80 17.46
C ASN A 470 31.31 -26.20 16.20
N GLN A 471 31.12 -26.89 15.08
CA GLN A 471 31.44 -26.42 13.76
C GLN A 471 30.19 -26.46 12.89
N ILE A 472 29.83 -25.33 12.28
CA ILE A 472 28.67 -25.21 11.38
C ILE A 472 29.19 -24.85 10.00
N GLU A 473 28.83 -25.64 9.00
CA GLU A 473 29.23 -25.45 7.61
C GLU A 473 28.00 -25.10 6.77
N VAL A 474 28.11 -24.07 5.94
CA VAL A 474 27.09 -23.65 4.98
C VAL A 474 27.67 -23.82 3.58
N ASP A 475 27.24 -24.87 2.90
CA ASP A 475 27.46 -25.05 1.47
C ASP A 475 26.42 -24.20 0.73
N PHE A 476 26.87 -23.29 -0.14
CA PHE A 476 25.99 -22.37 -0.84
C PHE A 476 26.31 -22.30 -2.33
N ALA A 477 25.27 -22.07 -3.13
CA ALA A 477 25.34 -21.76 -4.54
C ALA A 477 24.32 -20.65 -4.86
N GLU A 478 24.79 -19.60 -5.52
CA GLU A 478 23.96 -18.49 -5.99
C GLU A 478 22.96 -18.95 -7.05
N LEU A 479 21.71 -18.51 -6.89
CA LEU A 479 20.66 -18.71 -7.88
C LEU A 479 20.56 -17.51 -8.82
N PRO A 480 20.29 -17.74 -10.12
CA PRO A 480 20.14 -16.65 -11.08
C PRO A 480 18.95 -15.77 -10.68
N SER A 481 19.23 -14.51 -10.37
CA SER A 481 18.25 -13.54 -9.88
C SER A 481 18.36 -12.22 -10.64
N HIS A 482 17.31 -11.39 -10.60
CA HIS A 482 17.33 -10.09 -11.26
C HIS A 482 18.37 -9.16 -10.61
N GLN A 483 19.00 -8.26 -11.38
CA GLN A 483 20.14 -7.40 -11.00
C GLN A 483 19.96 -6.49 -9.75
N GLN A 484 18.83 -6.58 -9.05
CA GLN A 484 18.45 -5.79 -7.87
C GLN A 484 17.95 -6.65 -6.69
N SER A 485 18.11 -7.97 -6.76
CA SER A 485 17.69 -8.88 -5.68
C SER A 485 18.70 -8.88 -4.53
N LEU A 486 18.22 -9.01 -3.29
CA LEU A 486 19.09 -9.20 -2.13
C LEU A 486 19.70 -10.60 -2.19
N LEU A 487 21.02 -10.69 -2.06
CA LEU A 487 21.77 -11.95 -1.95
C LEU A 487 22.33 -12.00 -0.53
N GLY A 488 21.90 -12.96 0.28
CA GLY A 488 22.41 -13.04 1.65
C GLY A 488 21.97 -14.29 2.40
N VAL A 489 22.88 -14.81 3.23
CA VAL A 489 22.57 -15.77 4.28
C VAL A 489 22.82 -15.11 5.63
N HIS A 490 21.86 -15.23 6.53
CA HIS A 490 21.97 -14.78 7.92
C HIS A 490 21.61 -15.94 8.84
N MET A 491 22.58 -16.38 9.63
CA MET A 491 22.44 -17.48 10.58
C MET A 491 22.61 -16.97 12.01
N LYS A 492 21.72 -17.41 12.90
CA LYS A 492 21.71 -17.06 14.32
C LYS A 492 21.50 -18.31 15.17
N VAL A 493 22.33 -18.50 16.19
CA VAL A 493 22.18 -19.55 17.20
C VAL A 493 21.82 -18.90 18.53
N SER A 494 20.72 -19.32 19.12
CA SER A 494 20.21 -18.78 20.39
C SER A 494 19.82 -19.85 21.38
N ARG A 495 19.96 -19.52 22.67
CA ARG A 495 19.52 -20.29 23.82
C ARG A 495 18.22 -19.71 24.38
N TYR A 496 17.29 -20.59 24.70
CA TYR A 496 16.03 -20.26 25.35
C TYR A 496 16.00 -20.82 26.76
N ARG A 497 15.85 -19.95 27.76
CA ARG A 497 15.60 -20.34 29.16
C ARG A 497 14.15 -19.97 29.53
N PRO A 498 13.35 -20.88 30.09
CA PRO A 498 11.99 -20.56 30.51
C PRO A 498 11.94 -19.34 31.44
N GLY A 499 11.18 -18.31 31.06
CA GLY A 499 11.04 -17.08 31.85
C GLY A 499 12.13 -16.03 31.66
N GLN A 500 13.06 -16.21 30.70
CA GLN A 500 14.07 -15.21 30.31
C GLN A 500 14.02 -14.93 28.80
N GLU A 501 14.54 -13.78 28.39
CA GLU A 501 14.74 -13.46 26.96
C GLU A 501 15.76 -14.42 26.33
N SER A 502 15.63 -14.66 25.02
CA SER A 502 16.53 -15.57 24.30
C SER A 502 17.94 -14.98 24.19
N GLU A 503 18.92 -15.73 24.68
CA GLU A 503 20.33 -15.34 24.65
C GLU A 503 20.93 -15.71 23.28
N VAL A 504 21.60 -14.77 22.62
CA VAL A 504 22.24 -15.02 21.32
C VAL A 504 23.66 -15.52 21.56
N LEU A 505 23.94 -16.76 21.16
CA LEU A 505 25.26 -17.37 21.32
C LEU A 505 26.18 -17.10 20.13
N GLY A 506 25.61 -16.95 18.93
CA GLY A 506 26.36 -16.62 17.72
C GLY A 506 25.48 -16.10 16.60
N GLU A 507 26.00 -15.16 15.81
CA GLU A 507 25.31 -14.56 14.67
C GLU A 507 26.30 -14.30 13.53
N TRP A 508 25.97 -14.77 12.33
CA TRP A 508 26.82 -14.65 11.14
C TRP A 508 26.01 -14.25 9.91
N ARG A 509 26.60 -13.39 9.08
CA ARG A 509 26.00 -12.92 7.82
C ARG A 509 27.04 -12.94 6.71
N PHE A 510 26.66 -13.38 5.53
CA PHE A 510 27.52 -13.32 4.34
C PHE A 510 26.71 -13.15 3.04
N GLU A 511 27.35 -12.52 2.06
CA GLU A 511 26.77 -12.13 0.75
C GLU A 511 27.78 -12.42 -0.38
N GLU A 512 28.01 -13.70 -0.65
CA GLU A 512 29.01 -14.18 -1.63
C GLU A 512 28.42 -14.69 -2.92
N LYS A 513 28.98 -14.25 -4.05
CA LYS A 513 28.57 -14.68 -5.38
C LYS A 513 29.18 -16.03 -5.76
N GLY A 514 28.48 -16.77 -6.61
CA GLY A 514 28.91 -18.09 -7.09
C GLY A 514 28.63 -19.22 -6.09
N ARG A 515 29.54 -20.20 -6.01
CA ARG A 515 29.39 -21.41 -5.18
C ARG A 515 30.59 -21.55 -4.24
N GLY A 516 30.34 -21.91 -2.98
CA GLY A 516 31.38 -22.11 -1.99
C GLY A 516 30.87 -22.76 -0.70
N THR A 517 31.76 -22.85 0.29
CA THR A 517 31.46 -23.36 1.64
C THR A 517 31.99 -22.37 2.67
N ARG A 518 31.18 -22.04 3.67
CA ARG A 518 31.59 -21.23 4.83
C ARG A 518 31.51 -22.05 6.10
N THR A 519 32.56 -21.99 6.90
CA THR A 519 32.67 -22.72 8.17
C THR A 519 32.68 -21.72 9.33
N PHE A 520 31.84 -21.95 10.33
CA PHE A 520 31.67 -21.15 11.51
C PHE A 520 31.93 -22.01 12.75
N ASN A 521 32.82 -21.55 13.63
CA ASN A 521 33.09 -22.23 14.89
C ASN A 521 32.35 -21.51 16.02
N LEU A 522 31.69 -22.27 16.89
CA LEU A 522 30.93 -21.75 18.02
C LEU A 522 31.21 -22.60 19.26
N ASP A 523 31.59 -21.96 20.36
CA ASP A 523 31.71 -22.63 21.66
C ASP A 523 30.47 -22.33 22.52
N ILE A 524 29.75 -23.36 22.94
CA ILE A 524 28.46 -23.24 23.62
C ILE A 524 28.65 -23.57 25.11
N PRO A 525 28.54 -22.59 26.03
CA PRO A 525 28.74 -22.86 27.46
C PRO A 525 27.65 -23.78 27.99
N LYS A 526 28.00 -24.73 28.87
CA LYS A 526 27.02 -25.59 29.56
C LYS A 526 26.03 -24.78 30.40
#